data_AF-A0A1I0SSG4-F1
#
_entry.id   AF-A0A1I0SSG4-F1
#
_cell.length_a   1.000
_cell.length_b   1.000
_cell.length_c   1.000
_cell.angle_alpha   90.00
_cell.angle_beta   90.00
_cell.angle_gamma   90.00
#
_symmetry.space_group_name_H-M   'P 1'
#
loop_
_entity.id
_entity.type
_entity.pdbx_description
1 polymer ?
#
loop_
_entity_poly.entity_id
_entity_poly.type
_entity_poly.pdbx_seq_one_letter_code
_entity_poly.pdbx_strand_id
1 'polypeptide(L)'
;MQMTRDELDLLAEQGIPCLWMRGGTSKGAYFLASDLPSDAALRDRLLLAIMGSPDIRQIDGIGGADPLTSKVALLSPSTRSDADVDYLFLQVFVDQPLVSDAQGCGNILAGVGPAALERGLVAVAGEETPVRIHMLNTGEIATAIVATPGGRVSYRGDHAIDGVSGHHASIPLMFSNIAGSMTGALLPSGRVADVIDGIACTLIDNGMPCVVLRASDLGLTGQESREVLDGDAALKARIEAIRLQAGRLMNLGDVRDKSVPKMTLVAPPQSGGVVGTRSFIPHRCHASIGVFAAISAATACTLPGSPAASVARLPSGGTFAIEHPSGAMEVQLELAEDGSVLRAGTLRSARKLFDGRVFPGPLANRA
;
A
#
# COMPACT_ATOMS: atom_id res chain seq x y z
N MET A 1 8.20 -28.00 16.91
CA MET A 1 8.30 -28.33 18.35
C MET A 1 8.14 -27.02 19.11
N GLN A 2 7.28 -26.98 20.13
CA GLN A 2 7.01 -25.74 20.87
C GLN A 2 8.25 -25.36 21.68
N MET A 3 8.69 -24.11 21.54
CA MET A 3 9.85 -23.59 22.28
C MET A 3 9.51 -23.58 23.76
N THR A 4 10.37 -24.17 24.58
CA THR A 4 10.28 -24.13 26.04
C THR A 4 10.55 -22.73 26.57
N ARG A 5 10.18 -22.49 27.82
CA ARG A 5 10.41 -21.20 28.48
C ARG A 5 11.90 -20.89 28.62
N ASP A 6 12.70 -21.89 29.02
CA ASP A 6 14.15 -21.74 29.18
C ASP A 6 14.82 -21.39 27.84
N GLU A 7 14.34 -21.96 26.74
CA GLU A 7 14.80 -21.59 25.39
C GLU A 7 14.44 -20.15 25.01
N LEU A 8 13.28 -19.65 25.47
CA LEU A 8 12.85 -18.27 25.22
C LEU A 8 13.65 -17.24 26.03
N ASP A 9 13.93 -17.55 27.30
CA ASP A 9 14.77 -16.72 28.15
C ASP A 9 16.23 -16.70 27.62
N LEU A 10 16.74 -17.84 27.17
CA LEU A 10 18.06 -17.92 26.52
C LEU A 10 18.10 -17.13 25.20
N LEU A 11 17.05 -17.19 24.38
CA LEU A 11 16.93 -16.39 23.15
C LEU A 11 16.95 -14.89 23.47
N ALA A 12 16.25 -14.48 24.53
CA ALA A 12 16.22 -13.10 24.99
C ALA A 12 17.61 -12.61 25.43
N GLU A 13 18.36 -13.42 26.19
CA GLU A 13 19.72 -13.09 26.62
C GLU A 13 20.72 -13.03 25.47
N GLN A 14 20.57 -13.88 24.46
CA GLN A 14 21.42 -13.85 23.27
C GLN A 14 21.06 -12.68 22.35
N GLY A 15 19.87 -12.10 22.48
CA GLY A 15 19.30 -11.12 21.56
C GLY A 15 18.86 -11.75 20.23
N ILE A 16 17.99 -11.08 19.50
CA ILE A 16 17.38 -11.57 18.26
C ILE A 16 17.92 -10.76 17.08
N PRO A 17 18.45 -11.39 16.00
CA PRO A 17 18.84 -10.69 14.79
C PRO A 17 17.71 -9.81 14.24
N CYS A 18 17.97 -8.53 14.01
CA CYS A 18 16.95 -7.55 13.65
C CYS A 18 17.51 -6.55 12.64
N LEU A 19 16.77 -6.35 11.54
CA LEU A 19 16.93 -5.14 10.72
C LEU A 19 15.92 -4.11 11.19
N TRP A 20 16.39 -2.92 11.55
CA TRP A 20 15.51 -1.77 11.75
C TRP A 20 15.50 -0.96 10.47
N MET A 21 14.33 -0.80 9.85
CA MET A 21 14.24 -0.14 8.54
C MET A 21 13.13 0.91 8.52
N ARG A 22 13.37 1.95 7.72
CA ARG A 22 12.29 2.76 7.18
C ARG A 22 11.73 2.04 5.96
N GLY A 23 10.45 1.74 5.94
CA GLY A 23 9.70 1.29 4.76
C GLY A 23 8.63 2.32 4.42
N GLY A 24 8.74 2.97 3.27
CA GLY A 24 7.87 4.12 2.94
C GLY A 24 7.93 5.20 4.02
N THR A 25 6.77 5.66 4.48
CA THR A 25 6.64 6.63 5.58
C THR A 25 6.50 5.97 6.97
N SER A 26 6.83 4.68 7.10
CA SER A 26 6.80 3.95 8.37
C SER A 26 8.17 3.40 8.74
N LYS A 27 8.33 2.99 10.00
CA LYS A 27 9.54 2.37 10.54
C LYS A 27 9.16 1.09 11.28
N GLY A 28 9.99 0.06 11.16
CA GLY A 28 9.73 -1.20 11.85
C GLY A 28 10.93 -2.13 11.92
N ALA A 29 10.77 -3.17 12.74
CA ALA A 29 11.71 -4.29 12.81
C ALA A 29 11.37 -5.36 11.77
N TYR A 30 12.40 -5.88 11.12
CA TYR A 30 12.29 -6.96 10.15
C TYR A 30 13.09 -8.14 10.69
N PHE A 31 12.40 -9.25 10.87
CA PHE A 31 12.93 -10.50 11.42
C PHE A 31 12.81 -11.62 10.39
N LEU A 32 13.68 -12.63 10.50
CA LEU A 32 13.39 -13.93 9.90
C LEU A 32 12.45 -14.71 10.82
N ALA A 33 11.49 -15.43 10.24
CA ALA A 33 10.58 -16.31 10.98
C ALA A 33 11.32 -17.38 11.78
N SER A 34 12.48 -17.82 11.29
CA SER A 34 13.36 -18.77 11.97
C SER A 34 13.97 -18.24 13.27
N ASP A 35 14.01 -16.91 13.44
CA ASP A 35 14.63 -16.26 14.60
C ASP A 35 13.63 -15.99 15.73
N LEU A 36 12.34 -16.27 15.50
CA LEU A 36 11.25 -16.06 16.45
C LEU A 36 10.53 -17.38 16.77
N PRO A 37 9.80 -17.46 17.91
CA PRO A 37 8.94 -18.59 18.20
C PRO A 37 7.88 -18.81 17.10
N SER A 38 7.66 -20.08 16.73
CA SER A 38 6.60 -20.46 15.78
C SER A 38 5.18 -20.37 16.37
N ASP A 39 5.06 -20.44 17.70
CA ASP A 39 3.80 -20.22 18.41
C ASP A 39 3.46 -18.73 18.45
N ALA A 40 2.31 -18.35 17.89
CA ALA A 40 1.91 -16.95 17.75
C ALA A 40 1.81 -16.22 19.10
N ALA A 41 1.32 -16.87 20.16
CA ALA A 41 1.18 -16.24 21.46
C ALA A 41 2.53 -16.00 22.14
N LEU A 42 3.50 -16.91 21.96
CA LEU A 42 4.89 -16.72 22.40
C LEU A 42 5.59 -15.62 21.59
N ARG A 43 5.45 -15.65 20.25
CA ARG A 43 5.96 -14.62 19.35
C ARG A 43 5.45 -13.25 19.75
N ASP A 44 4.15 -13.09 19.94
CA ASP A 44 3.53 -11.79 20.21
C ASP A 44 3.98 -11.23 21.56
N ARG A 45 4.15 -12.08 22.59
CA ARG A 45 4.76 -11.67 23.86
C ARG A 45 6.19 -11.17 23.68
N LEU A 46 7.00 -11.87 22.89
CA LEU A 46 8.36 -11.46 22.60
C LEU A 46 8.37 -10.14 21.82
N LEU A 47 7.51 -9.97 20.82
CA LEU A 47 7.41 -8.73 20.04
C LEU A 47 6.96 -7.55 20.89
N LEU A 48 6.02 -7.74 21.82
CA LEU A 48 5.63 -6.70 22.79
C LEU A 48 6.84 -6.26 23.62
N ALA A 49 7.61 -7.20 24.16
CA ALA A 49 8.80 -6.91 24.95
C ALA A 49 9.94 -6.27 24.14
N ILE A 50 10.12 -6.66 22.88
CA ILE A 50 11.08 -6.03 21.94
C ILE A 50 10.69 -4.56 21.70
N MET A 51 9.40 -4.31 21.47
CA MET A 51 8.91 -2.99 21.09
C MET A 51 8.68 -2.06 22.30
N GLY A 52 8.72 -2.59 23.52
CA GLY A 52 8.49 -1.81 24.74
C GLY A 52 7.01 -1.58 25.04
N SER A 53 6.14 -2.49 24.62
CA SER A 53 4.69 -2.37 24.76
C SER A 53 4.12 -3.32 25.83
N PRO A 54 3.06 -2.93 26.58
CA PRO A 54 2.37 -1.64 26.51
C PRO A 54 3.08 -0.53 27.31
N ASP A 55 3.42 0.58 26.66
CA ASP A 55 3.86 1.83 27.27
C ASP A 55 3.67 2.95 26.24
N ILE A 56 2.97 4.03 26.62
CA ILE A 56 2.78 5.20 25.73
C ILE A 56 4.09 5.84 25.28
N ARG A 57 5.20 5.56 25.98
CA ARG A 57 6.55 6.03 25.63
C ARG A 57 7.40 4.96 24.94
N GLN A 58 7.01 3.68 24.99
CA GLN A 58 7.83 2.53 24.58
C GLN A 58 9.28 2.61 25.09
N ILE A 59 9.47 3.10 26.33
CA ILE A 59 10.80 3.54 26.80
C ILE A 59 11.78 2.38 27.01
N ASP A 60 11.25 1.18 27.24
CA ASP A 60 12.01 -0.05 27.48
C ASP A 60 12.01 -0.98 26.26
N GLY A 61 12.01 -0.39 25.06
CA GLY A 61 12.07 -1.13 23.80
C GLY A 61 12.49 -0.26 22.63
N ILE A 62 12.45 -0.83 21.42
CA ILE A 62 12.89 -0.13 20.20
C ILE A 62 11.74 0.60 19.48
N GLY A 63 10.50 0.46 19.97
CA GLY A 63 9.34 1.18 19.44
C GLY A 63 9.49 2.69 19.57
N GLY A 64 8.90 3.43 18.63
CA GLY A 64 9.05 4.90 18.58
C GLY A 64 7.87 5.68 19.17
N ALA A 65 7.06 5.06 20.04
CA ALA A 65 5.89 5.65 20.70
C ALA A 65 4.81 6.19 19.72
N ASP A 66 4.79 5.69 18.49
CA ASP A 66 3.82 6.05 17.46
C ASP A 66 3.44 4.80 16.64
N PRO A 67 2.17 4.60 16.27
CA PRO A 67 1.76 3.46 15.45
C PRO A 67 2.58 3.30 14.16
N LEU A 68 3.07 4.40 13.55
CA LEU A 68 3.90 4.40 12.34
C LEU A 68 5.34 3.90 12.58
N THR A 69 5.80 3.89 13.83
CA THR A 69 7.13 3.46 14.25
C THR A 69 7.12 2.26 15.20
N SER A 70 5.93 1.67 15.40
CA SER A 70 5.71 0.44 16.18
C SER A 70 5.20 -0.70 15.29
N LYS A 71 6.03 -1.15 14.36
CA LYS A 71 5.64 -2.13 13.32
C LYS A 71 6.68 -3.24 13.17
N VAL A 72 6.20 -4.43 12.77
CA VAL A 72 7.06 -5.59 12.56
C VAL A 72 6.75 -6.24 11.20
N ALA A 73 7.81 -6.68 10.53
CA ALA A 73 7.77 -7.55 9.36
C ALA A 73 8.46 -8.88 9.69
N LEU A 74 7.75 -9.99 9.45
CA LEU A 74 8.31 -11.32 9.58
C LEU A 74 8.49 -11.93 8.18
N LEU A 75 9.72 -12.30 7.85
CA LEU A 75 10.07 -12.84 6.53
C LEU A 75 10.43 -14.32 6.65
N SER A 76 10.02 -15.13 5.69
CA SER A 76 10.42 -16.54 5.58
C SER A 76 10.61 -16.95 4.13
N PRO A 77 11.28 -18.08 3.86
CA PRO A 77 11.20 -18.71 2.55
C PRO A 77 9.74 -18.83 2.10
N SER A 78 9.49 -18.59 0.81
CA SER A 78 8.14 -18.65 0.25
C SER A 78 7.51 -20.03 0.43
N THR A 79 6.23 -20.06 0.79
CA THR A 79 5.40 -21.27 0.78
C THR A 79 4.74 -21.53 -0.57
N ARG A 80 4.96 -20.66 -1.57
CA ARG A 80 4.33 -20.72 -2.90
C ARG A 80 5.36 -20.65 -4.03
N SER A 81 5.04 -21.28 -5.16
CA SER A 81 5.90 -21.25 -6.37
C SER A 81 5.86 -19.92 -7.12
N ASP A 82 4.82 -19.12 -6.93
CA ASP A 82 4.64 -17.82 -7.57
C ASP A 82 5.22 -16.64 -6.75
N ALA A 83 5.87 -16.92 -5.61
CA ALA A 83 6.57 -15.94 -4.78
C ALA A 83 7.99 -16.39 -4.40
N ASP A 84 8.86 -15.43 -4.10
CA ASP A 84 10.25 -15.65 -3.68
C ASP A 84 10.40 -15.61 -2.15
N VAL A 85 9.57 -14.81 -1.48
CA VAL A 85 9.56 -14.64 -0.02
C VAL A 85 8.13 -14.51 0.51
N ASP A 86 7.88 -15.10 1.67
CA ASP A 86 6.66 -14.87 2.45
C ASP A 86 6.87 -13.73 3.44
N TYR A 87 5.86 -12.86 3.57
CA TYR A 87 5.88 -11.71 4.46
C TYR A 87 4.59 -11.63 5.28
N LEU A 88 4.76 -11.60 6.60
CA LEU A 88 3.68 -11.29 7.55
C LEU A 88 3.93 -9.91 8.17
N PHE A 89 2.97 -9.01 8.00
CA PHE A 89 2.90 -7.76 8.72
C PHE A 89 2.30 -7.96 10.11
N LEU A 90 2.88 -7.32 11.12
CA LEU A 90 2.36 -7.29 12.48
C LEU A 90 2.38 -5.85 13.00
N GLN A 91 1.21 -5.34 13.36
CA GLN A 91 1.07 -4.08 14.09
C GLN A 91 1.24 -4.36 15.59
N VAL A 92 2.25 -3.76 16.21
CA VAL A 92 2.41 -3.80 17.67
C VAL A 92 1.78 -2.53 18.25
N PHE A 93 0.77 -2.69 19.09
CA PHE A 93 0.09 -1.55 19.71
C PHE A 93 1.02 -0.90 20.74
N VAL A 94 0.96 0.43 20.83
CA VAL A 94 1.83 1.22 21.70
C VAL A 94 1.38 1.08 23.16
N ASP A 95 0.09 1.31 23.41
CA ASP A 95 -0.50 1.42 24.74
C ASP A 95 -1.26 0.16 25.19
N GLN A 96 -1.28 -0.88 24.36
CA GLN A 96 -2.00 -2.14 24.60
C GLN A 96 -1.08 -3.34 24.39
N PRO A 97 -1.26 -4.42 25.18
CA PRO A 97 -0.52 -5.67 25.01
C PRO A 97 -1.09 -6.48 23.83
N LEU A 98 -1.14 -5.87 22.64
CA LEU A 98 -1.76 -6.43 21.45
C LEU A 98 -0.81 -6.36 20.26
N VAL A 99 -0.68 -7.50 19.58
CA VAL A 99 -0.07 -7.61 18.25
C VAL A 99 -1.20 -8.03 17.30
N SER A 100 -1.32 -7.34 16.16
CA SER A 100 -2.38 -7.59 15.18
C SER A 100 -1.82 -7.92 13.80
N ASP A 101 -2.29 -9.02 13.23
CA ASP A 101 -2.04 -9.47 11.85
C ASP A 101 -3.24 -9.23 10.93
N ALA A 102 -4.27 -8.53 11.39
CA ALA A 102 -5.56 -8.39 10.69
C ALA A 102 -5.51 -7.54 9.40
N GLN A 103 -4.36 -6.99 9.04
CA GLN A 103 -4.20 -6.11 7.88
C GLN A 103 -2.82 -6.25 7.24
N GLY A 104 -2.69 -5.87 5.97
CA GLY A 104 -1.40 -5.60 5.36
C GLY A 104 -0.86 -4.20 5.70
N CYS A 105 0.37 -3.91 5.27
CA CYS A 105 0.95 -2.57 5.32
C CYS A 105 1.85 -2.32 4.11
N GLY A 106 1.37 -1.50 3.15
CA GLY A 106 2.13 -1.17 1.94
C GLY A 106 3.41 -0.36 2.19
N ASN A 107 3.50 0.36 3.31
CA ASN A 107 4.73 1.05 3.69
C ASN A 107 5.82 0.08 4.15
N ILE A 108 5.50 -0.82 5.08
CA ILE A 108 6.46 -1.84 5.54
C ILE A 108 6.80 -2.82 4.41
N LEU A 109 5.86 -3.13 3.52
CA LEU A 109 6.12 -3.90 2.30
C LEU A 109 7.30 -3.36 1.47
N ALA A 110 7.49 -2.03 1.41
CA ALA A 110 8.60 -1.41 0.67
C ALA A 110 9.98 -1.81 1.20
N GLY A 111 10.10 -2.20 2.48
CA GLY A 111 11.36 -2.68 3.06
C GLY A 111 11.59 -4.19 2.89
N VAL A 112 10.56 -4.96 2.50
CA VAL A 112 10.63 -6.43 2.47
C VAL A 112 11.58 -6.94 1.38
N GLY A 113 11.49 -6.41 0.16
CA GLY A 113 12.40 -6.78 -0.94
C GLY A 113 13.88 -6.59 -0.56
N PRO A 114 14.29 -5.37 -0.14
CA PRO A 114 15.64 -5.14 0.38
C PRO A 114 16.02 -6.07 1.54
N ALA A 115 15.14 -6.24 2.54
CA ALA A 115 15.41 -7.11 3.69
C ALA A 115 15.63 -8.58 3.30
N ALA A 116 14.85 -9.10 2.35
CA ALA A 116 14.98 -10.46 1.85
C ALA A 116 16.34 -10.69 1.15
N LEU A 117 16.80 -9.71 0.37
CA LEU A 117 18.12 -9.73 -0.26
C LEU A 117 19.25 -9.62 0.77
N GLU A 118 19.13 -8.69 1.72
CA GLU A 118 20.11 -8.48 2.81
C GLU A 118 20.25 -9.70 3.73
N ARG A 119 19.17 -10.47 3.91
CA ARG A 119 19.15 -11.70 4.70
C ARG A 119 19.39 -12.97 3.88
N GLY A 120 19.64 -12.85 2.59
CA GLY A 120 19.95 -13.99 1.72
C GLY A 120 18.78 -14.95 1.50
N LEU A 121 17.53 -14.51 1.72
CA LEU A 121 16.33 -15.28 1.36
C LEU A 121 16.13 -15.32 -0.16
N VAL A 122 16.59 -14.29 -0.85
CA VAL A 122 16.51 -14.15 -2.30
C VAL A 122 17.88 -13.78 -2.84
N ALA A 123 18.29 -14.40 -3.95
CA ALA A 123 19.54 -14.07 -4.61
C ALA A 123 19.40 -12.76 -5.42
N VAL A 124 20.46 -11.95 -5.42
CA VAL A 124 20.53 -10.75 -6.26
C VAL A 124 20.59 -11.16 -7.73
N ALA A 125 19.82 -10.47 -8.57
CA ALA A 125 19.76 -10.71 -10.02
C ALA A 125 19.86 -9.39 -10.78
N GLY A 126 21.03 -9.13 -11.38
CA GLY A 126 21.28 -7.92 -12.16
C GLY A 126 21.39 -6.63 -11.34
N GLU A 127 21.30 -5.49 -12.03
CA GLU A 127 21.38 -4.15 -11.42
C GLU A 127 20.07 -3.73 -10.74
N GLU A 128 18.95 -4.36 -11.10
CA GLU A 128 17.66 -4.26 -10.43
C GLU A 128 17.11 -5.68 -10.20
N THR A 129 16.92 -6.05 -8.94
CA THR A 129 16.41 -7.38 -8.58
C THR A 129 14.90 -7.31 -8.32
N PRO A 130 14.07 -8.00 -9.13
CA PRO A 130 12.67 -8.21 -8.81
C PRO A 130 12.53 -9.23 -7.68
N VAL A 131 11.71 -8.91 -6.68
CA VAL A 131 11.41 -9.79 -5.54
C VAL A 131 9.90 -9.96 -5.44
N ARG A 132 9.38 -11.16 -5.70
CA ARG A 132 7.96 -11.50 -5.55
C ARG A 132 7.68 -11.83 -4.09
N ILE A 133 6.80 -11.05 -3.48
CA ILE A 133 6.49 -11.08 -2.05
C ILE A 133 5.05 -11.54 -1.88
N HIS A 134 4.85 -12.69 -1.26
CA HIS A 134 3.54 -13.16 -0.84
C HIS A 134 3.18 -12.58 0.53
N MET A 135 2.13 -11.77 0.57
CA MET A 135 1.65 -11.09 1.78
C MET A 135 0.68 -12.01 2.53
N LEU A 136 1.14 -12.62 3.62
CA LEU A 136 0.35 -13.60 4.38
C LEU A 136 -0.94 -13.02 4.98
N ASN A 137 -0.96 -11.72 5.27
CA ASN A 137 -2.16 -11.05 5.80
C ASN A 137 -3.31 -11.00 4.77
N THR A 138 -3.01 -10.95 3.46
CA THR A 138 -4.02 -10.75 2.40
C THR A 138 -4.07 -11.88 1.38
N GLY A 139 -3.04 -12.73 1.30
CA GLY A 139 -2.86 -13.78 0.29
C GLY A 139 -2.41 -13.25 -1.09
N GLU A 140 -2.25 -11.94 -1.24
CA GLU A 140 -1.85 -11.28 -2.48
C GLU A 140 -0.33 -11.35 -2.70
N ILE A 141 0.11 -11.12 -3.93
CA ILE A 141 1.52 -11.04 -4.31
C ILE A 141 1.83 -9.64 -4.85
N ALA A 142 2.90 -9.05 -4.35
CA ALA A 142 3.50 -7.84 -4.89
C ALA A 142 4.94 -8.13 -5.35
N THR A 143 5.38 -7.52 -6.44
CA THR A 143 6.78 -7.57 -6.89
C THR A 143 7.46 -6.26 -6.55
N ALA A 144 8.43 -6.30 -5.64
CA ALA A 144 9.31 -5.17 -5.36
C ALA A 144 10.47 -5.16 -6.36
N ILE A 145 10.71 -4.05 -7.03
CA ILE A 145 11.91 -3.85 -7.86
C ILE A 145 12.95 -3.13 -7.00
N VAL A 146 14.07 -3.80 -6.70
CA VAL A 146 15.10 -3.29 -5.78
C VAL A 146 16.37 -2.99 -6.55
N ALA A 147 16.89 -1.76 -6.41
CA ALA A 147 18.19 -1.41 -6.98
C ALA A 147 19.31 -2.23 -6.31
N THR A 148 20.04 -3.00 -7.10
CA THR A 148 21.13 -3.89 -6.67
C THR A 148 22.45 -3.69 -7.42
N PRO A 149 22.92 -2.44 -7.65
CA PRO A 149 24.10 -2.20 -8.46
C PRO A 149 25.36 -2.83 -7.88
N GLY A 150 26.14 -3.50 -8.73
CA GLY A 150 27.33 -4.24 -8.29
C GLY A 150 27.01 -5.41 -7.35
N GLY A 151 25.80 -5.98 -7.46
CA GLY A 151 25.38 -7.17 -6.72
C GLY A 151 24.97 -6.91 -5.27
N ARG A 152 24.68 -5.65 -4.89
CA ARG A 152 24.33 -5.26 -3.51
C ARG A 152 23.17 -4.28 -3.50
N VAL A 153 22.26 -4.43 -2.52
CA VAL A 153 21.16 -3.49 -2.30
C VAL A 153 21.69 -2.06 -2.14
N SER A 154 21.14 -1.14 -2.94
CA SER A 154 21.38 0.30 -2.82
C SER A 154 20.13 0.99 -2.30
N TYR A 155 20.31 1.84 -1.28
CA TYR A 155 19.27 2.75 -0.80
C TYR A 155 19.45 4.19 -1.33
N ARG A 156 20.48 4.43 -2.15
CA ARG A 156 20.81 5.74 -2.72
C ARG A 156 20.12 5.90 -4.08
N GLY A 157 19.54 7.07 -4.30
CA GLY A 157 18.87 7.45 -5.54
C GLY A 157 18.23 8.82 -5.40
N ASP A 158 17.59 9.29 -6.46
CA ASP A 158 17.07 10.66 -6.57
C ASP A 158 15.55 10.74 -6.34
N HIS A 159 14.91 9.65 -5.89
CA HIS A 159 13.47 9.62 -5.67
C HIS A 159 13.11 10.13 -4.26
N ALA A 160 12.17 11.08 -4.19
CA ALA A 160 11.60 11.60 -2.95
C ALA A 160 10.16 11.10 -2.78
N ILE A 161 9.74 10.91 -1.51
CA ILE A 161 8.35 10.64 -1.15
C ILE A 161 7.90 11.63 -0.07
N ASP A 162 6.66 12.09 -0.16
CA ASP A 162 6.08 12.97 0.86
C ASP A 162 6.16 12.30 2.24
N GLY A 163 6.57 13.08 3.25
CA GLY A 163 6.76 12.61 4.63
C GLY A 163 8.15 12.04 4.95
N VAL A 164 9.08 11.97 3.99
CA VAL A 164 10.47 11.57 4.22
C VAL A 164 11.43 12.61 3.66
N SER A 165 12.35 13.10 4.49
CA SER A 165 13.37 14.05 4.04
C SER A 165 14.43 13.40 3.14
N GLY A 166 14.85 14.13 2.10
CA GLY A 166 15.91 13.71 1.19
C GLY A 166 15.46 12.72 0.11
N HIS A 167 16.44 12.19 -0.62
CA HIS A 167 16.22 11.32 -1.78
C HIS A 167 16.84 9.94 -1.55
N HIS A 168 16.17 8.93 -2.10
CA HIS A 168 16.54 7.52 -1.92
C HIS A 168 16.32 6.75 -3.23
N ALA A 169 16.82 5.51 -3.28
CA ALA A 169 16.45 4.59 -4.35
C ALA A 169 14.92 4.39 -4.37
N SER A 170 14.31 4.44 -5.55
CA SER A 170 12.91 4.05 -5.72
C SER A 170 12.76 2.54 -5.55
N ILE A 171 11.63 2.16 -5.01
CA ILE A 171 11.18 0.77 -4.89
C ILE A 171 9.77 0.73 -5.47
N PRO A 172 9.64 0.47 -6.78
CA PRO A 172 8.37 0.11 -7.38
C PRO A 172 7.80 -1.14 -6.72
N LEU A 173 6.60 -1.03 -6.16
CA LEU A 173 5.81 -2.15 -5.65
C LEU A 173 4.71 -2.45 -6.66
N MET A 174 4.98 -3.41 -7.55
CA MET A 174 4.12 -3.77 -8.67
C MET A 174 3.16 -4.88 -8.26
N PHE A 175 1.87 -4.69 -8.49
CA PHE A 175 0.85 -5.70 -8.25
C PHE A 175 0.47 -6.34 -9.58
N SER A 176 0.47 -7.67 -9.61
CA SER A 176 -0.01 -8.46 -10.74
C SER A 176 -1.45 -8.89 -10.47
N ASN A 177 -2.24 -9.05 -11.53
CA ASN A 177 -3.62 -9.57 -11.46
C ASN A 177 -4.61 -8.73 -10.63
N ILE A 178 -4.36 -7.43 -10.50
CA ILE A 178 -5.31 -6.50 -9.85
C ILE A 178 -6.41 -6.01 -10.80
N ALA A 179 -6.22 -6.14 -12.11
CA ALA A 179 -7.24 -5.82 -13.10
C ALA A 179 -8.47 -6.72 -12.92
N GLY A 180 -9.61 -6.11 -12.63
CA GLY A 180 -10.88 -6.81 -12.42
C GLY A 180 -10.95 -7.65 -11.14
N SER A 181 -10.09 -7.41 -10.15
CA SER A 181 -10.01 -8.25 -8.95
C SER A 181 -11.31 -8.35 -8.15
N MET A 182 -12.19 -7.34 -8.25
CA MET A 182 -13.50 -7.32 -7.58
C MET A 182 -14.68 -7.43 -8.54
N THR A 183 -14.48 -7.10 -9.81
CA THR A 183 -15.56 -6.93 -10.81
C THR A 183 -15.48 -7.90 -11.99
N GLY A 184 -14.41 -8.70 -12.07
CA GLY A 184 -14.17 -9.72 -13.09
C GLY A 184 -13.44 -9.22 -14.35
N ALA A 185 -13.35 -7.91 -14.59
CA ALA A 185 -12.62 -7.34 -15.72
C ALA A 185 -12.13 -5.91 -15.40
N LEU A 186 -11.10 -5.44 -16.11
CA LEU A 186 -10.61 -4.06 -15.97
C LEU A 186 -11.74 -3.03 -16.21
N LEU A 187 -12.53 -3.24 -17.26
CA LEU A 187 -13.72 -2.45 -17.61
C LEU A 187 -14.94 -3.36 -17.53
N PRO A 188 -15.59 -3.51 -16.37
CA PRO A 188 -16.64 -4.51 -16.16
C PRO A 188 -17.89 -4.29 -17.02
N SER A 189 -18.15 -3.07 -17.51
CA SER A 189 -19.22 -2.81 -18.49
C SER A 189 -18.84 -3.15 -19.93
N GLY A 190 -17.56 -3.44 -20.19
CA GLY A 190 -17.00 -3.63 -21.53
C GLY A 190 -16.80 -2.33 -22.32
N ARG A 191 -17.06 -1.15 -21.72
CA ARG A 191 -16.91 0.16 -22.38
C ARG A 191 -15.89 1.02 -21.65
N VAL A 192 -15.16 1.84 -22.41
CA VAL A 192 -14.28 2.85 -21.81
C VAL A 192 -15.09 3.94 -21.12
N ALA A 193 -16.25 4.30 -21.66
CA ALA A 193 -17.17 5.25 -21.04
C ALA A 193 -18.62 4.77 -21.16
N ASP A 194 -19.34 4.83 -20.04
CA ASP A 194 -20.80 4.70 -19.95
C ASP A 194 -21.42 6.06 -19.63
N VAL A 195 -22.72 6.22 -19.87
CA VAL A 195 -23.48 7.42 -19.48
C VAL A 195 -24.51 7.02 -18.44
N ILE A 196 -24.39 7.58 -17.22
CA ILE A 196 -25.30 7.33 -16.10
C ILE A 196 -25.84 8.69 -15.66
N ASP A 197 -27.18 8.83 -15.62
CA ASP A 197 -27.85 10.10 -15.31
C ASP A 197 -27.33 11.31 -16.12
N GLY A 198 -26.99 11.08 -17.39
CA GLY A 198 -26.46 12.10 -18.30
C GLY A 198 -24.98 12.45 -18.08
N ILE A 199 -24.29 11.78 -17.15
CA ILE A 199 -22.88 11.99 -16.83
C ILE A 199 -22.04 10.87 -17.45
N ALA A 200 -20.98 11.23 -18.19
CA ALA A 200 -20.02 10.27 -18.70
C ALA A 200 -19.15 9.73 -17.56
N CYS A 201 -19.02 8.41 -17.47
CA CYS A 201 -18.29 7.72 -16.42
C CYS A 201 -17.46 6.58 -17.01
N THR A 202 -16.21 6.45 -16.60
CA THR A 202 -15.44 5.22 -16.78
C THR A 202 -15.70 4.32 -15.58
N LEU A 203 -16.23 3.12 -15.83
CA LEU A 203 -16.37 2.07 -14.81
C LEU A 203 -15.14 1.18 -14.89
N ILE A 204 -14.25 1.26 -13.89
CA ILE A 204 -12.93 0.61 -13.94
C ILE A 204 -12.59 -0.08 -12.62
N ASP A 205 -11.86 -1.19 -12.71
CA ASP A 205 -11.32 -1.91 -11.57
C ASP A 205 -9.88 -2.36 -11.87
N ASN A 206 -8.90 -1.60 -11.37
CA ASN A 206 -7.49 -2.01 -11.37
C ASN A 206 -6.99 -2.09 -9.93
N GLY A 207 -7.57 -3.02 -9.18
CA GLY A 207 -7.37 -3.25 -7.75
C GLY A 207 -8.43 -2.61 -6.85
N MET A 208 -9.18 -1.63 -7.37
CA MET A 208 -10.31 -1.03 -6.69
C MET A 208 -11.37 -0.62 -7.71
N PRO A 209 -12.62 -1.08 -7.56
CA PRO A 209 -13.71 -0.61 -8.41
C PRO A 209 -13.97 0.86 -8.16
N CYS A 210 -13.79 1.66 -9.20
CA CYS A 210 -13.99 3.09 -9.25
C CYS A 210 -14.96 3.47 -10.36
N VAL A 211 -15.82 4.43 -10.06
CA VAL A 211 -16.54 5.23 -11.06
C VAL A 211 -15.77 6.52 -11.23
N VAL A 212 -15.16 6.71 -12.40
CA VAL A 212 -14.32 7.88 -12.70
C VAL A 212 -15.09 8.84 -13.59
N LEU A 213 -15.30 10.08 -13.14
CA LEU A 213 -16.12 11.09 -13.82
C LEU A 213 -15.53 12.50 -13.67
N ARG A 214 -15.80 13.40 -14.61
CA ARG A 214 -15.28 14.78 -14.53
C ARG A 214 -15.97 15.56 -13.42
N ALA A 215 -15.19 16.29 -12.63
CA ALA A 215 -15.73 17.22 -11.64
C ALA A 215 -16.64 18.29 -12.30
N SER A 216 -16.25 18.76 -13.50
CA SER A 216 -17.00 19.76 -14.26
C SER A 216 -18.42 19.33 -14.63
N ASP A 217 -18.64 18.02 -14.85
CA ASP A 217 -19.98 17.50 -15.22
C ASP A 217 -20.94 17.54 -14.01
N LEU A 218 -20.40 17.66 -12.80
CA LEU A 218 -21.15 17.89 -11.57
C LEU A 218 -21.23 19.37 -11.17
N GLY A 219 -20.64 20.28 -11.95
CA GLY A 219 -20.59 21.71 -11.64
C GLY A 219 -19.46 22.09 -10.67
N LEU A 220 -18.46 21.23 -10.52
CA LEU A 220 -17.31 21.44 -9.64
C LEU A 220 -16.05 21.80 -10.41
N THR A 221 -15.14 22.48 -9.73
CA THR A 221 -13.78 22.78 -10.20
C THR A 221 -12.83 21.61 -10.01
N GLY A 222 -13.11 20.71 -9.07
CA GLY A 222 -12.19 19.66 -8.62
C GLY A 222 -11.16 20.15 -7.60
N GLN A 223 -11.24 21.41 -7.18
CA GLN A 223 -10.35 22.05 -6.21
C GLN A 223 -11.00 22.27 -4.84
N GLU A 224 -12.27 21.89 -4.69
CA GLU A 224 -13.02 22.08 -3.46
C GLU A 224 -12.32 21.40 -2.27
N SER A 225 -12.47 22.00 -1.08
CA SER A 225 -12.00 21.36 0.15
C SER A 225 -12.87 20.16 0.49
N ARG A 226 -12.33 19.27 1.32
CA ARG A 226 -13.07 18.11 1.82
C ARG A 226 -14.36 18.53 2.53
N GLU A 227 -14.30 19.59 3.33
CA GLU A 227 -15.41 20.09 4.13
C GLU A 227 -16.54 20.62 3.23
N VAL A 228 -16.19 21.32 2.14
CA VAL A 228 -17.16 21.78 1.14
C VAL A 228 -17.87 20.59 0.49
N LEU A 229 -17.11 19.58 0.05
CA LEU A 229 -17.66 18.39 -0.59
C LEU A 229 -18.50 17.52 0.35
N ASP A 230 -18.06 17.36 1.60
CA ASP A 230 -18.78 16.60 2.62
C ASP A 230 -20.06 17.34 3.08
N GLY A 231 -20.05 18.67 3.04
CA GLY A 231 -21.18 19.54 3.37
C GLY A 231 -22.26 19.65 2.29
N ASP A 232 -21.93 19.36 1.02
CA ASP A 232 -22.88 19.45 -0.09
C ASP A 232 -23.79 18.22 -0.18
N ALA A 233 -24.97 18.32 0.44
CA ALA A 233 -25.97 17.25 0.43
C ALA A 233 -26.49 16.93 -0.98
N ALA A 234 -26.63 17.93 -1.87
CA ALA A 234 -27.17 17.74 -3.21
C ALA A 234 -26.17 17.01 -4.10
N LEU A 235 -24.89 17.40 -4.05
CA LEU A 235 -23.80 16.71 -4.72
C LEU A 235 -23.72 15.25 -4.27
N LYS A 236 -23.70 14.99 -2.96
CA LYS A 236 -23.63 13.61 -2.44
C LYS A 236 -24.80 12.75 -2.88
N ALA A 237 -26.02 13.31 -2.93
CA ALA A 237 -27.19 12.59 -3.44
C ALA A 237 -27.05 12.22 -4.92
N ARG A 238 -26.52 13.14 -5.76
CA ARG A 238 -26.26 12.87 -7.19
C ARG A 238 -25.18 11.79 -7.37
N ILE A 239 -24.07 11.90 -6.64
CA ILE A 239 -22.98 10.91 -6.68
C ILE A 239 -23.50 9.53 -6.25
N GLU A 240 -24.31 9.47 -5.19
CA GLU A 240 -24.89 8.22 -4.70
C GLU A 240 -25.85 7.58 -5.72
N ALA A 241 -26.69 8.39 -6.39
CA ALA A 241 -27.59 7.89 -7.44
C ALA A 241 -26.81 7.21 -8.58
N ILE A 242 -25.71 7.82 -9.04
CA ILE A 242 -24.82 7.24 -10.05
C ILE A 242 -24.16 5.96 -9.49
N ARG A 243 -23.66 5.99 -8.26
CA ARG A 243 -22.98 4.85 -7.61
C ARG A 243 -23.86 3.60 -7.57
N LEU A 244 -25.12 3.76 -7.18
CA LEU A 244 -26.08 2.64 -7.08
C LEU A 244 -26.36 1.98 -8.43
N GLN A 245 -26.40 2.78 -9.51
CA GLN A 245 -26.56 2.26 -10.88
C GLN A 245 -25.27 1.58 -11.37
N ALA A 246 -24.12 2.24 -11.17
CA ALA A 246 -22.81 1.72 -11.54
C ALA A 246 -22.51 0.38 -10.86
N GLY A 247 -22.88 0.19 -9.59
CA GLY A 247 -22.68 -1.07 -8.86
C GLY A 247 -23.25 -2.29 -9.60
N ARG A 248 -24.39 -2.15 -10.28
CA ARG A 248 -25.00 -3.22 -11.08
C ARG A 248 -24.22 -3.48 -12.38
N LEU A 249 -23.77 -2.42 -13.05
CA LEU A 249 -22.97 -2.51 -14.28
C LEU A 249 -21.56 -3.05 -14.02
N MET A 250 -21.06 -2.93 -12.79
CA MET A 250 -19.74 -3.38 -12.37
C MET A 250 -19.74 -4.80 -11.77
N ASN A 251 -20.83 -5.57 -11.88
CA ASN A 251 -20.96 -6.89 -11.25
C ASN A 251 -20.83 -6.88 -9.70
N LEU A 252 -21.07 -5.74 -9.04
CA LEU A 252 -20.98 -5.60 -7.59
C LEU A 252 -22.31 -5.83 -6.86
N GLY A 253 -23.40 -6.02 -7.61
CA GLY A 253 -24.76 -6.25 -7.08
C GLY A 253 -25.39 -4.99 -6.49
N ASP A 254 -26.23 -5.15 -5.46
CA ASP A 254 -26.71 -4.00 -4.67
C ASP A 254 -25.57 -3.50 -3.78
N VAL A 255 -25.19 -2.24 -3.99
CA VAL A 255 -24.08 -1.59 -3.31
C VAL A 255 -24.52 -0.61 -2.23
N ARG A 256 -25.81 -0.51 -1.90
CA ARG A 256 -26.34 0.44 -0.91
C ARG A 256 -25.57 0.39 0.41
N ASP A 257 -25.37 -0.80 0.95
CA ASP A 257 -24.68 -1.03 2.22
C ASP A 257 -23.20 -1.43 2.04
N LYS A 258 -22.64 -1.25 0.83
CA LYS A 258 -21.25 -1.57 0.50
C LYS A 258 -20.40 -0.31 0.39
N SER A 259 -19.12 -0.43 0.69
CA SER A 259 -18.16 0.67 0.57
C SER A 259 -17.60 0.88 -0.84
N VAL A 260 -18.06 0.11 -1.83
CA VAL A 260 -17.64 0.12 -3.24
C VAL A 260 -18.84 0.36 -4.17
N PRO A 261 -18.65 0.80 -5.42
CA PRO A 261 -17.41 1.36 -5.97
C PRO A 261 -17.07 2.71 -5.34
N LYS A 262 -15.81 3.15 -5.45
CA LYS A 262 -15.39 4.49 -5.05
C LYS A 262 -15.78 5.49 -6.13
N MET A 263 -16.18 6.70 -5.75
CA MET A 263 -16.56 7.73 -6.71
C MET A 263 -15.40 8.70 -6.86
N THR A 264 -14.74 8.71 -8.01
CA THR A 264 -13.49 9.46 -8.24
C THR A 264 -13.75 10.57 -9.24
N LEU A 265 -13.86 11.78 -8.73
CA LEU A 265 -14.05 12.98 -9.52
C LEU A 265 -12.67 13.47 -10.00
N VAL A 266 -12.53 13.66 -11.30
CA VAL A 266 -11.26 14.06 -11.94
C VAL A 266 -11.35 15.45 -12.54
N ALA A 267 -10.25 16.20 -12.46
CA ALA A 267 -10.09 17.54 -13.01
C ALA A 267 -8.65 17.75 -13.51
N PRO A 268 -8.37 18.78 -14.32
CA PRO A 268 -7.01 19.08 -14.74
C PRO A 268 -6.06 19.29 -13.53
N PRO A 269 -4.83 18.76 -13.59
CA PRO A 269 -3.86 18.88 -12.50
C PRO A 269 -3.44 20.34 -12.30
N GLN A 270 -3.11 20.71 -11.06
CA GLN A 270 -2.72 22.06 -10.65
C GLN A 270 -1.26 22.16 -10.19
N SER A 271 -0.65 21.06 -9.79
CA SER A 271 0.68 21.00 -9.17
C SER A 271 1.68 20.22 -10.02
N GLY A 272 1.43 20.11 -11.33
CA GLY A 272 2.31 19.45 -12.29
C GLY A 272 2.15 17.93 -12.35
N GLY A 273 1.17 17.37 -11.65
CA GLY A 273 0.82 15.95 -11.77
C GLY A 273 0.07 15.62 -13.06
N VAL A 274 -0.46 14.41 -13.13
CA VAL A 274 -1.20 13.89 -14.28
C VAL A 274 -2.66 14.32 -14.24
N VAL A 275 -3.31 14.20 -13.08
CA VAL A 275 -4.73 14.50 -12.91
C VAL A 275 -5.01 14.89 -11.46
N GLY A 276 -5.91 15.86 -11.27
CA GLY A 276 -6.47 16.21 -9.96
C GLY A 276 -7.63 15.31 -9.60
N THR A 277 -7.66 14.80 -8.35
CA THR A 277 -8.71 13.90 -7.88
C THR A 277 -9.41 14.39 -6.61
N ARG A 278 -10.71 14.07 -6.52
CA ARG A 278 -11.50 14.04 -5.28
C ARG A 278 -12.22 12.69 -5.23
N SER A 279 -11.91 11.89 -4.21
CA SER A 279 -12.42 10.51 -4.12
C SER A 279 -13.39 10.37 -2.95
N PHE A 280 -14.61 9.88 -3.19
CA PHE A 280 -15.56 9.55 -2.14
C PHE A 280 -15.54 8.04 -1.82
N ILE A 281 -15.63 7.72 -0.52
CA ILE A 281 -15.43 6.35 0.00
C ILE A 281 -16.55 5.77 0.89
N PRO A 282 -17.78 5.55 0.38
CA PRO A 282 -18.38 6.15 -0.80
C PRO A 282 -19.18 7.42 -0.48
N HIS A 283 -19.40 7.73 0.81
CA HIS A 283 -20.25 8.85 1.24
C HIS A 283 -19.47 10.04 1.84
N ARG A 284 -18.18 9.85 2.11
CA ARG A 284 -17.26 10.88 2.60
C ARG A 284 -16.15 11.09 1.60
N CYS A 285 -15.77 12.34 1.37
CA CYS A 285 -14.57 12.68 0.62
C CYS A 285 -13.33 12.23 1.41
N HIS A 286 -12.44 11.52 0.72
CA HIS A 286 -11.14 11.12 1.25
C HIS A 286 -10.27 12.36 1.46
N ALA A 287 -9.48 12.40 2.54
CA ALA A 287 -8.52 13.48 2.78
C ALA A 287 -7.31 13.46 1.81
N SER A 288 -7.23 12.41 0.98
CA SER A 288 -6.16 12.12 0.02
C SER A 288 -6.77 11.23 -1.07
N ILE A 289 -6.15 10.10 -1.42
CA ILE A 289 -6.71 9.07 -2.28
C ILE A 289 -6.23 7.69 -1.80
N GLY A 290 -7.06 6.66 -1.93
CA GLY A 290 -6.66 5.28 -1.64
C GLY A 290 -5.72 4.72 -2.71
N VAL A 291 -4.76 3.88 -2.34
CA VAL A 291 -3.71 3.36 -3.25
C VAL A 291 -4.28 2.75 -4.53
N PHE A 292 -5.16 1.77 -4.42
CA PHE A 292 -5.75 1.13 -5.60
C PHE A 292 -6.77 2.02 -6.33
N ALA A 293 -7.35 3.01 -5.65
CA ALA A 293 -8.18 4.02 -6.31
C ALA A 293 -7.31 4.96 -7.16
N ALA A 294 -6.11 5.34 -6.70
CA ALA A 294 -5.14 6.09 -7.49
C ALA A 294 -4.63 5.27 -8.68
N ILE A 295 -4.35 3.98 -8.51
CA ILE A 295 -4.00 3.08 -9.61
C ILE A 295 -5.11 3.05 -10.65
N SER A 296 -6.36 2.84 -10.23
CA SER A 296 -7.51 2.81 -11.15
C SER A 296 -7.74 4.16 -11.84
N ALA A 297 -7.54 5.28 -11.15
CA ALA A 297 -7.60 6.62 -11.75
C ALA A 297 -6.47 6.85 -12.77
N ALA A 298 -5.23 6.43 -12.45
CA ALA A 298 -4.09 6.51 -13.35
C ALA A 298 -4.33 5.68 -14.62
N THR A 299 -4.81 4.43 -14.46
CA THR A 299 -5.20 3.59 -15.60
C THR A 299 -6.32 4.23 -16.41
N ALA A 300 -7.34 4.81 -15.78
CA ALA A 300 -8.39 5.50 -16.50
C ALA A 300 -7.88 6.69 -17.33
N CYS A 301 -6.76 7.32 -16.95
CA CYS A 301 -6.14 8.40 -17.73
C CYS A 301 -5.50 7.90 -19.03
N THR A 302 -5.07 6.63 -19.08
CA THR A 302 -4.42 6.05 -20.28
C THR A 302 -5.41 5.52 -21.31
N LEU A 303 -6.71 5.48 -21.00
CA LEU A 303 -7.74 4.93 -21.88
C LEU A 303 -8.36 6.01 -22.78
N PRO A 304 -8.14 5.99 -24.11
CA PRO A 304 -8.75 6.94 -25.02
C PRO A 304 -10.29 6.91 -24.95
N GLY A 305 -10.91 8.07 -24.73
CA GLY A 305 -12.37 8.20 -24.55
C GLY A 305 -12.86 8.18 -23.11
N SER A 306 -11.99 7.88 -22.14
CA SER A 306 -12.30 8.00 -20.71
C SER A 306 -12.47 9.48 -20.31
N PRO A 307 -13.41 9.84 -19.42
CA PRO A 307 -13.50 11.20 -18.88
C PRO A 307 -12.20 11.63 -18.19
N ALA A 308 -11.43 10.70 -17.61
CA ALA A 308 -10.12 11.01 -17.04
C ALA A 308 -9.08 11.37 -18.10
N ALA A 309 -9.04 10.66 -19.23
CA ALA A 309 -8.12 10.97 -20.32
C ALA A 309 -8.34 12.39 -20.88
N SER A 310 -9.57 12.92 -20.83
CA SER A 310 -9.89 14.27 -21.32
C SER A 310 -9.34 15.41 -20.46
N VAL A 311 -8.99 15.14 -19.20
CA VAL A 311 -8.46 16.13 -18.25
C VAL A 311 -7.02 15.84 -17.83
N ALA A 312 -6.50 14.67 -18.18
CA ALA A 312 -5.16 14.23 -17.80
C ALA A 312 -4.05 14.89 -18.65
N ARG A 313 -2.89 15.07 -18.03
CA ARG A 313 -1.62 15.42 -18.70
C ARG A 313 -0.68 14.23 -18.58
N LEU A 314 -0.66 13.38 -19.60
CA LEU A 314 0.10 12.12 -19.54
C LEU A 314 1.62 12.38 -19.48
N PRO A 315 2.35 11.67 -18.61
CA PRO A 315 3.80 11.76 -18.53
C PRO A 315 4.46 11.03 -19.71
N SER A 316 5.74 11.32 -19.98
CA SER A 316 6.53 10.58 -20.98
C SER A 316 7.00 9.21 -20.48
N GLY A 317 7.03 9.00 -19.16
CA GLY A 317 7.39 7.73 -18.52
C GLY A 317 6.21 7.03 -17.85
N GLY A 318 6.48 5.91 -17.18
CA GLY A 318 5.44 5.12 -16.49
C GLY A 318 5.03 5.64 -15.11
N THR A 319 5.52 6.80 -14.67
CA THR A 319 5.25 7.34 -13.32
C THR A 319 4.17 8.41 -13.38
N PHE A 320 3.02 8.12 -12.76
CA PHE A 320 1.81 8.93 -12.77
C PHE A 320 1.59 9.56 -11.40
N ALA A 321 1.82 10.86 -11.28
CA ALA A 321 1.49 11.63 -10.08
C ALA A 321 0.00 11.97 -10.06
N ILE A 322 -0.77 11.30 -9.21
CA ILE A 322 -2.22 11.49 -9.04
C ILE A 322 -2.47 12.47 -7.90
N GLU A 323 -2.79 13.72 -8.23
CA GLU A 323 -3.00 14.78 -7.24
C GLU A 323 -4.28 14.52 -6.45
N HIS A 324 -4.24 14.80 -5.15
CA HIS A 324 -5.34 14.66 -4.19
C HIS A 324 -5.33 15.84 -3.21
N PRO A 325 -6.30 16.01 -2.29
CA PRO A 325 -6.42 17.21 -1.46
C PRO A 325 -5.21 17.61 -0.61
N SER A 326 -4.22 16.72 -0.46
CA SER A 326 -3.10 16.88 0.47
C SER A 326 -1.73 16.63 -0.18
N GLY A 327 -1.64 16.61 -1.52
CA GLY A 327 -0.41 16.30 -2.25
C GLY A 327 -0.66 15.48 -3.52
N ALA A 328 0.25 14.58 -3.85
CA ALA A 328 0.07 13.64 -4.95
C ALA A 328 0.53 12.23 -4.57
N MET A 329 -0.15 11.22 -5.10
CA MET A 329 0.28 9.83 -5.00
C MET A 329 0.91 9.39 -6.31
N GLU A 330 2.17 8.97 -6.25
CA GLU A 330 2.84 8.38 -7.41
C GLU A 330 2.43 6.92 -7.64
N VAL A 331 1.92 6.67 -8.83
CA VAL A 331 1.56 5.35 -9.36
C VAL A 331 2.57 4.98 -10.45
N GLN A 332 3.07 3.75 -10.43
CA GLN A 332 3.83 3.20 -11.55
C GLN A 332 2.88 2.39 -12.43
N LEU A 333 2.81 2.71 -13.72
CA LEU A 333 2.18 1.88 -14.73
C LEU A 333 3.26 1.32 -15.67
N GLU A 334 3.26 0.00 -15.85
CA GLU A 334 3.99 -0.67 -16.91
C GLU A 334 3.02 -0.84 -18.08
N LEU A 335 3.28 -0.15 -19.19
CA LEU A 335 2.44 -0.17 -20.38
C LEU A 335 3.06 -1.06 -21.46
N ALA A 336 2.24 -1.81 -22.17
CA ALA A 336 2.63 -2.47 -23.41
C ALA A 336 2.75 -1.44 -24.56
N GLU A 337 3.32 -1.87 -25.70
CA GLU A 337 3.45 -1.02 -26.89
C GLU A 337 2.11 -0.52 -27.44
N ASP A 338 1.04 -1.28 -27.22
CA ASP A 338 -0.33 -0.90 -27.61
C ASP A 338 -1.03 0.02 -26.60
N GLY A 339 -0.34 0.41 -25.53
CA GLY A 339 -0.84 1.29 -24.46
C GLY A 339 -1.66 0.58 -23.38
N SER A 340 -1.85 -0.74 -23.45
CA SER A 340 -2.51 -1.51 -22.40
C SER A 340 -1.65 -1.61 -21.14
N VAL A 341 -2.29 -1.61 -19.95
CA VAL A 341 -1.58 -1.73 -18.68
C VAL A 341 -1.23 -3.19 -18.40
N LEU A 342 0.06 -3.50 -18.35
CA LEU A 342 0.58 -4.84 -18.00
C LEU A 342 0.62 -5.04 -16.48
N ARG A 343 1.14 -4.05 -15.77
CA ARG A 343 1.26 -4.05 -14.30
C ARG A 343 1.04 -2.63 -13.78
N ALA A 344 0.54 -2.55 -12.56
CA ALA A 344 0.42 -1.27 -11.88
C ALA A 344 0.88 -1.39 -10.43
N GLY A 345 1.41 -0.30 -9.90
CA GLY A 345 2.06 -0.30 -8.62
C GLY A 345 2.18 1.09 -8.02
N THR A 346 2.82 1.17 -6.88
CA THR A 346 3.18 2.44 -6.24
C THR A 346 4.68 2.58 -6.17
N LEU A 347 5.18 3.81 -6.27
CA LEU A 347 6.56 4.09 -5.94
C LEU A 347 6.68 4.35 -4.44
N ARG A 348 7.65 3.68 -3.83
CA ARG A 348 8.05 3.89 -2.45
C ARG A 348 9.56 4.02 -2.39
N SER A 349 10.08 4.26 -1.19
CA SER A 349 11.49 4.09 -0.90
C SER A 349 11.63 3.41 0.45
N ALA A 350 12.76 2.76 0.67
CA ALA A 350 13.13 2.19 1.96
C ALA A 350 14.57 2.55 2.31
N ARG A 351 14.94 2.38 3.58
CA ARG A 351 16.32 2.53 4.04
C ARG A 351 16.60 1.63 5.23
N LYS A 352 17.69 0.87 5.18
CA LYS A 352 18.25 0.22 6.36
C LYS A 352 18.78 1.27 7.34
N LEU A 353 18.31 1.21 8.58
CA LEU A 353 18.68 2.14 9.65
C LEU A 353 19.65 1.52 10.64
N PHE A 354 19.39 0.25 11.00
CA PHE A 354 20.21 -0.52 11.93
C PHE A 354 20.19 -1.99 11.52
N ASP A 355 21.30 -2.68 11.75
CA ASP A 355 21.44 -4.13 11.60
C ASP A 355 22.23 -4.65 12.79
N GLY A 356 21.65 -5.59 13.53
CA GLY A 356 22.29 -6.14 14.71
C GLY A 356 21.35 -7.05 15.48
N ARG A 357 21.42 -7.00 16.81
CA ARG A 357 20.59 -7.82 17.70
C ARG A 357 19.77 -6.92 18.60
N VAL A 358 18.48 -7.23 18.77
CA VAL A 358 17.61 -6.59 19.76
C VAL A 358 17.43 -7.50 20.96
N PHE A 359 17.46 -6.91 22.15
CA PHE A 359 17.26 -7.62 23.41
C PHE A 359 15.89 -7.21 23.96
N PRO A 360 14.95 -8.15 24.13
CA PRO A 360 13.64 -7.84 24.67
C PRO A 360 13.75 -7.47 26.16
N GLY A 361 12.82 -6.63 26.63
CA GLY A 361 12.61 -6.47 28.07
C GLY A 361 12.16 -7.79 28.74
N PRO A 362 12.07 -7.83 30.07
CA PRO A 362 11.63 -9.02 30.80
C PRO A 362 10.28 -9.53 30.30
N LEU A 363 10.22 -10.79 29.90
CA LEU A 363 8.98 -11.42 29.48
C LEU A 363 8.10 -11.60 30.71
N ALA A 364 7.01 -10.82 30.80
CA ALA A 364 6.13 -10.87 31.95
C ALA A 364 5.70 -12.30 32.27
N ASN A 365 5.98 -12.74 33.50
CA ASN A 365 5.39 -13.94 34.07
C ASN A 365 3.88 -13.73 34.10
N ARG A 366 3.11 -14.57 33.41
CA ARG A 366 1.68 -14.57 33.66
C ARG A 366 1.43 -15.05 35.09
N ALA A 367 0.63 -14.27 35.81
CA ALA A 367 -0.25 -14.76 36.86
C ALA A 367 -1.34 -15.65 36.25
#